data_AF-A0A7C6R9D9-F1
#
_entry.id   AF-A0A7C6R9D9-F1
#
_cell.length_a   1.000
_cell.length_b   1.000
_cell.length_c   1.000
_cell.angle_alpha   90.00
_cell.angle_beta   90.00
_cell.angle_gamma   90.00
#
_symmetry.space_group_name_H-M   'P 1'
#
loop_
_entity.id
_entity.type
_entity.pdbx_description
1 polymer ?
#
loop_
_entity_poly.entity_id
_entity_poly.type
_entity_poly.pdbx_seq_one_letter_code
_entity_poly.pdbx_strand_id
1 'polypeptide(L)' 'MLSVDVELVAGWLASLDEGSREQVVAAIELLEELGPQLGRPIVDTVSSSRHRNMKELRPGSSGRSE' A
#
# COMPACT_ATOMS: atom_id res chain seq x y z
N MET A 1 -1.24 8.68 -15.00
CA MET A 1 -0.67 8.03 -13.80
C MET A 1 -0.70 9.04 -12.68
N LEU A 2 -1.25 8.66 -11.54
CA LEU A 2 -1.19 9.49 -10.32
C LEU A 2 0.22 9.40 -9.74
N SER A 3 0.56 10.31 -8.84
CA SER A 3 1.83 10.26 -8.10
C SER A 3 1.56 9.87 -6.66
N VAL A 4 2.27 8.86 -6.16
CA VAL A 4 2.25 8.46 -4.75
C VAL A 4 3.55 8.94 -4.09
N ASP A 5 3.41 9.78 -3.07
CA ASP A 5 4.54 10.22 -2.26
C ASP A 5 4.89 9.16 -1.20
N VAL A 6 6.13 8.66 -1.25
CA VAL A 6 6.66 7.63 -0.34
C VAL A 6 7.83 8.15 0.51
N GLU A 7 8.14 9.45 0.50
CA GLU A 7 9.32 10.00 1.16
C GLU A 7 9.37 9.65 2.66
N LEU A 8 8.23 9.76 3.35
CA LEU A 8 8.12 9.48 4.78
C LEU A 8 8.37 8.01 5.15
N VAL A 9 8.22 7.09 4.19
CA VAL A 9 8.37 5.64 4.40
C VAL A 9 9.57 5.05 3.68
N ALA A 10 10.33 5.84 2.91
CA ALA A 10 11.42 5.36 2.05
C ALA A 10 12.49 4.58 2.84
N GLY A 11 12.87 5.05 4.04
CA GLY A 11 13.84 4.35 4.89
C GLY A 11 13.32 3.00 5.40
N TRP A 12 12.03 2.91 5.72
CA TRP A 12 11.39 1.64 6.09
C TRP A 12 11.29 0.70 4.89
N LEU A 13 10.85 1.18 3.72
CA LEU A 13 10.79 0.41 2.48
C LEU A 13 12.15 -0.20 2.11
N ALA A 14 13.23 0.58 2.25
CA ALA A 14 14.59 0.12 1.98
C ALA A 14 15.10 -0.91 2.99
N SER A 15 14.47 -1.03 4.17
CA SER A 15 14.85 -1.98 5.21
C SER A 15 14.15 -3.35 5.10
N LEU A 16 13.13 -3.46 4.25
CA LEU A 16 12.39 -4.71 4.01
C LEU A 16 13.26 -5.74 3.28
N ASP A 17 13.00 -7.02 3.54
CA ASP A 17 13.50 -8.10 2.67
C ASP A 17 12.92 -7.97 1.25
N GLU A 18 13.57 -8.62 0.28
CA GLU A 18 13.21 -8.48 -1.13
C GLU A 18 11.75 -8.82 -1.40
N GLY A 19 11.26 -9.95 -0.87
CA GLY A 19 9.89 -10.40 -1.13
C GLY A 19 8.85 -9.46 -0.52
N SER A 20 9.07 -9.01 0.71
CA SER A 20 8.21 -8.03 1.37
C SER A 20 8.20 -6.69 0.61
N ARG A 21 9.37 -6.24 0.15
CA ARG A 21 9.52 -5.01 -0.63
C ARG A 21 8.80 -5.08 -1.97
N GLU A 22 8.94 -6.19 -2.70
CA GLU A 22 8.23 -6.43 -3.96
C GLU A 22 6.71 -6.33 -3.79
N GLN A 23 6.14 -6.93 -2.74
CA GLN A 23 4.70 -6.86 -2.48
C GLN A 23 4.23 -5.42 -2.25
N VAL A 24 5.00 -4.64 -1.49
CA VAL A 24 4.65 -3.23 -1.20
C VAL A 24 4.77 -2.37 -2.46
N VAL A 25 5.82 -2.55 -3.26
CA VAL A 25 6.02 -1.83 -4.53
C VAL A 25 4.88 -2.13 -5.49
N ALA A 26 4.51 -3.40 -5.68
CA ALA A 26 3.39 -3.77 -6.56
C ALA A 26 2.06 -3.13 -6.11
N ALA A 27 1.83 -3.03 -4.80
CA ALA A 27 0.64 -2.36 -4.28
C ALA A 27 0.67 -0.84 -4.51
N ILE A 28 1.84 -0.20 -4.44
CA ILE A 28 2.03 1.22 -4.76
C ILE A 28 1.79 1.47 -6.26
N GLU A 29 2.34 0.63 -7.14
CA GLU A 29 2.13 0.74 -8.59
C GLU A 29 0.65 0.67 -8.96
N LEU A 30 -0.09 -0.28 -8.39
CA LEU A 30 -1.55 -0.36 -8.57
C LEU A 30 -2.27 0.90 -8.07
N LEU A 31 -1.81 1.46 -6.95
CA LEU A 31 -2.37 2.69 -6.39
C LEU A 31 -2.06 3.91 -7.29
N GLU A 32 -0.91 3.98 -7.93
CA GLU A 32 -0.55 5.02 -8.90
C GLU A 32 -1.38 4.94 -10.19
N GLU A 33 -1.71 3.71 -10.63
CA GLU A 33 -2.54 3.49 -11.82
C GLU A 33 -4.02 3.78 -11.57
N LEU A 34 -4.58 3.25 -10.48
CA LEU A 34 -6.03 3.20 -10.23
C LEU A 34 -6.51 4.27 -9.24
N GLY A 35 -5.59 4.80 -8.44
CA GLY A 35 -5.86 5.84 -7.45
C GLY A 35 -6.49 5.35 -6.15
N PRO A 36 -6.75 6.28 -5.21
CA PRO A 36 -7.19 5.95 -3.85
C PRO A 36 -8.58 5.32 -3.76
N GLN A 37 -9.31 5.29 -4.88
CA GLN A 37 -10.60 4.61 -5.02
C GLN A 37 -10.48 3.10 -5.27
N LEU A 38 -9.25 2.58 -5.36
CA LEU A 38 -8.97 1.17 -5.21
C LEU A 38 -9.62 0.64 -3.92
N GLY A 39 -10.22 -0.55 -4.02
CA GLY A 39 -10.91 -1.21 -2.93
C GLY A 39 -10.19 -2.48 -2.47
N ARG A 40 -10.91 -3.32 -1.72
CA ARG A 40 -10.40 -4.61 -1.28
C ARG A 40 -10.05 -5.50 -2.48
N PRO A 41 -8.99 -6.34 -2.39
CA PRO A 41 -8.18 -6.59 -1.19
C PRO A 41 -7.05 -5.57 -0.94
N ILE A 42 -6.71 -4.72 -1.92
CA ILE A 42 -5.48 -3.91 -1.91
C ILE A 42 -5.60 -2.65 -1.06
N VAL A 43 -6.79 -2.06 -0.94
CA VAL A 43 -7.00 -0.88 -0.11
C VAL A 43 -8.26 -1.05 0.73
N ASP A 44 -8.21 -0.59 1.99
CA ASP A 44 -9.39 -0.48 2.84
C ASP A 44 -9.47 0.91 3.51
N THR A 45 -10.63 1.22 4.06
CA THR A 45 -10.90 2.46 4.79
C THR A 45 -10.58 2.27 6.27
N VAL A 46 -9.80 3.20 6.84
CA VAL A 46 -9.52 3.21 8.28
C VAL A 46 -10.69 3.84 9.03
N SER A 47 -11.63 3.01 9.46
CA SER A 47 -12.93 3.44 10.02
C SER A 47 -12.83 4.26 11.32
N SER A 48 -11.78 4.07 12.11
CA SER A 48 -11.53 4.79 13.37
C SER A 48 -10.56 5.96 13.23
N SER A 49 -10.20 6.36 12.01
CA SER A 49 -9.29 7.48 11.80
C SER A 49 -9.94 8.83 12.12
N ARG A 50 -9.15 9.75 12.68
CA ARG A 50 -9.53 11.17 12.78
C ARG A 50 -9.65 11.86 11.40
N HIS A 51 -9.14 11.23 10.34
CA HIS A 51 -9.13 11.77 8.97
C HIS A 51 -10.15 11.03 8.09
N ARG A 52 -11.12 11.76 7.54
CA ARG A 52 -12.26 11.19 6.78
C ARG A 52 -11.90 10.28 5.60
N ASN A 53 -10.78 10.51 4.94
CA ASN A 53 -10.35 9.77 3.75
C ASN A 53 -9.12 8.89 4.01
N MET A 54 -8.81 8.58 5.28
CA MET A 54 -7.67 7.73 5.60
C MET A 54 -7.92 6.30 5.16
N LYS A 55 -6.95 5.77 4.43
CA LYS A 55 -6.97 4.44 3.87
C LYS A 55 -5.72 3.68 4.30
N GLU A 56 -5.83 2.37 4.36
CA GLU A 56 -4.68 1.48 4.51
C GLU A 56 -4.39 0.82 3.16
N LEU A 57 -3.12 0.86 2.75
CA LEU A 57 -2.63 0.02 1.66
C LEU A 57 -2.35 -1.37 2.22
N ARG A 58 -2.80 -2.40 1.53
CA ARG A 58 -2.72 -3.80 1.92
C ARG A 58 -1.97 -4.59 0.84
N PRO A 59 -0.62 -4.57 0.87
CA PRO A 59 0.20 -5.38 0.00
C PRO A 59 -0.16 -6.86 0.11
N GLY A 60 0.11 -7.61 -0.97
CA GLY A 60 0.00 -9.06 -0.93
C GLY A 60 0.92 -9.67 0.14
N SER A 61 0.60 -10.91 0.55
CA SER A 61 1.42 -11.68 1.48
C SER A 61 2.31 -12.65 0.72
N SER A 62 3.60 -12.71 1.08
CA SER A 62 4.53 -13.76 0.62
C SER A 62 4.28 -15.12 1.28
N GLY A 63 3.41 -15.17 2.30
CA GLY A 63 2.98 -16.38 2.98
C GLY A 63 1.84 -17.08 2.25
N ARG A 64 1.95 -18.41 2.12
CA ARG A 64 0.90 -19.33 1.64
C ARG A 64 -0.24 -19.41 2.67
N SER A 65 -1.01 -18.33 2.85
CA SER A 65 -2.22 -18.32 3.68
C SER A 65 -3.10 -17.15 3.26
N GLU A 66 -3.88 -17.38 2.21
CA GLU A 66 -5.31 -17.07 2.16
C GLU A 66 -6.06 -18.37 1.87
#